data_AF-A0A8T5MBA3-F1
#
_entry.id   AF-A0A8T5MBA3-F1
#
_cell.length_a   1.000
_cell.length_b   1.000
_cell.length_c   1.000
_cell.angle_alpha   90.00
_cell.angle_beta   90.00
_cell.angle_gamma   90.00
#
_symmetry.space_group_name_H-M   'P 1'
#
loop_
_entity.id
_entity.type
_entity.pdbx_description
1 polymer ?
#
loop_
_entity_poly.entity_id
_entity_poly.type
_entity_poly.pdbx_seq_one_letter_code
_entity_poly.pdbx_strand_id
1 'polypeptide(L)' 'MKVMKVVDKKVGNTTYFKYRINLPKEAVEKLNLLDKNLKVKVEKGKIIIEKE' A
#
# COMPACT_ATOMS: atom_id res chain seq x y z
N MET A 1 -7.67 -11.20 -3.46
CA MET A 1 -6.39 -10.45 -3.32
C MET A 1 -5.73 -10.87 -2.02
N LYS A 2 -4.40 -11.03 -2.00
CA LYS A 2 -3.62 -11.36 -0.80
C LYS A 2 -2.61 -10.25 -0.54
N VAL A 3 -2.46 -9.85 0.71
CA VAL A 3 -1.34 -8.99 1.13
C VAL A 3 -0.12 -9.90 1.30
N MET A 4 0.97 -9.64 0.59
CA MET A 4 2.19 -10.44 0.71
C MET A 4 3.32 -9.58 1.28
N LYS A 5 4.02 -10.13 2.27
CA LYS A 5 5.31 -9.61 2.71
C LYS A 5 6.34 -9.90 1.63
N VAL A 6 7.05 -8.88 1.18
CA VAL A 6 8.01 -8.97 0.08
C VAL A 6 9.44 -8.86 0.59
N VAL A 7 9.68 -7.96 1.54
CA VAL A 7 10.98 -7.74 2.15
C VAL A 7 10.74 -7.36 3.60
N ASP A 8 11.51 -7.95 4.52
CA ASP A 8 11.84 -7.30 5.78
C ASP A 8 13.23 -6.68 5.71
N LYS A 9 13.36 -5.50 6.30
CA LYS A 9 14.66 -4.85 6.47
C LYS A 9 14.73 -4.35 7.90
N LYS A 10 15.75 -4.78 8.64
CA LYS A 10 16.06 -4.23 9.97
C LYS A 10 17.12 -3.14 9.82
N VAL A 11 16.85 -1.94 10.33
CA VAL A 11 17.81 -0.83 10.38
C VAL A 11 17.88 -0.35 11.83
N GLY A 12 19.01 -0.64 12.51
CA GLY A 12 19.14 -0.45 13.95
C GLY A 12 18.08 -1.26 14.72
N ASN A 13 17.27 -0.56 15.53
CA ASN A 13 16.16 -1.17 16.28
C ASN A 13 14.82 -1.18 15.52
N THR A 14 14.75 -0.62 14.30
CA THR A 14 13.50 -0.51 13.55
C THR A 14 13.40 -1.61 12.51
N THR A 15 12.28 -2.33 12.51
CA THR A 15 11.96 -3.34 11.49
C THR A 15 10.99 -2.75 10.48
N TYR A 16 11.43 -2.67 9.23
CA TYR A 16 10.62 -2.23 8.11
C TYR A 16 10.08 -3.45 7.38
N PHE A 17 8.78 -3.48 7.14
CA PHE A 17 8.14 -4.49 6.30
C PHE A 17 7.63 -3.84 5.02
N LYS A 18 8.05 -4.38 3.88
CA LYS A 18 7.47 -4.05 2.58
C LYS A 18 6.35 -5.04 2.28
N TYR A 19 5.13 -4.53 2.21
CA TYR A 19 3.98 -5.30 1.76
C TYR A 19 3.65 -4.93 0.31
N ARG A 20 3.24 -5.93 -0.49
CA ARG A 20 2.62 -5.73 -1.81
C ARG A 20 1.16 -6.16 -1.75
N ILE A 21 0.30 -5.36 -2.38
CA ILE A 21 -1.09 -5.68 -2.64
C ILE A 21 -1.31 -5.68 -4.14
N ASN A 22 -2.13 -6.61 -4.63
CA ASN A 22 -2.53 -6.64 -6.04
C ASN A 22 -3.81 -5.84 -6.17
N LEU A 23 -3.82 -4.69 -6.83
CA LEU A 23 -5.04 -3.93 -7.09
C LEU A 23 -5.58 -4.26 -8.50
N PRO A 24 -6.91 -4.21 -8.73
CA PRO A 24 -7.48 -4.31 -10.06
C PRO A 24 -6.94 -3.20 -10.96
N LYS A 25 -6.50 -3.54 -12.19
CA LYS A 25 -5.94 -2.59 -13.16
C LYS A 25 -6.88 -1.39 -13.39
N GLU A 26 -8.15 -1.67 -13.61
CA GLU A 26 -9.15 -0.62 -13.85
C GLU A 26 -9.26 0.38 -12.71
N ALA A 27 -9.11 -0.06 -11.46
CA ALA A 27 -9.18 0.83 -10.30
C ALA A 27 -7.96 1.76 -10.25
N VAL A 28 -6.76 1.23 -10.52
CA VAL A 28 -5.51 2.01 -10.57
C VAL A 28 -5.56 3.07 -11.67
N GLU A 29 -6.09 2.71 -12.85
CA GLU A 29 -6.18 3.61 -14.00
C GLU A 29 -7.28 4.66 -13.81
N LYS A 30 -8.51 4.26 -13.47
CA LYS A 30 -9.65 5.18 -13.25
C LYS A 30 -9.34 6.18 -12.14
N LEU A 31 -8.68 5.73 -11.09
CA LEU A 31 -8.27 6.58 -9.98
C LEU A 31 -6.90 7.20 -10.21
N ASN A 32 -6.23 7.03 -11.34
CA ASN A 32 -4.90 7.57 -11.66
C ASN A 32 -3.90 7.49 -10.46
N LEU A 33 -3.73 6.27 -9.94
CA LEU A 33 -2.91 5.98 -8.76
C LEU A 33 -1.46 5.62 -9.11
N LEU A 34 -1.18 5.36 -10.39
CA LEU A 34 0.15 4.99 -10.86
C LEU A 34 1.14 6.16 -10.66
N ASP A 35 2.31 5.86 -10.10
CA ASP A 35 3.40 6.81 -9.84
C ASP A 35 3.00 8.05 -9.01
N LYS A 36 1.93 7.92 -8.20
CA LYS A 36 1.50 8.96 -7.27
C LYS A 36 1.96 8.67 -5.85
N ASN A 37 2.21 9.73 -5.10
CA ASN A 37 2.28 9.64 -3.65
C ASN A 37 0.87 9.36 -3.12
N LEU A 38 0.75 8.27 -2.36
CA LEU A 38 -0.51 7.81 -1.80
C LEU A 38 -0.39 7.79 -0.28
N LYS A 39 -1.42 8.33 0.37
CA LYS A 39 -1.59 8.24 1.81
C LYS A 39 -2.48 7.05 2.12
N VAL A 40 -2.06 6.25 3.10
CA VAL A 40 -2.83 5.10 3.57
C VAL A 40 -3.36 5.42 4.97
N LYS A 41 -4.65 5.21 5.19
CA LYS A 41 -5.31 5.36 6.49
C LYS A 41 -6.12 4.10 6.82
N VAL A 42 -6.32 3.86 8.11
CA VAL A 42 -7.22 2.81 8.59
C VAL A 42 -8.45 3.48 9.19
N GLU A 43 -9.62 3.21 8.63
CA GLU A 43 -10.88 3.75 9.13
C GLU A 43 -11.96 2.65 9.11
N LYS A 44 -12.66 2.46 10.24
CA LYS A 44 -13.76 1.49 10.39
C LYS A 44 -13.41 0.07 9.88
N GLY A 45 -12.20 -0.39 10.19
CA GLY A 45 -11.69 -1.70 9.79
C GLY A 45 -11.33 -1.82 8.30
N LYS A 46 -11.31 -0.71 7.56
CA LYS A 46 -10.94 -0.66 6.14
C LYS A 46 -9.62 0.09 5.96
N ILE A 47 -8.86 -0.33 4.95
CA ILE A 47 -7.72 0.43 4.45
C ILE A 47 -8.26 1.41 3.40
N ILE A 48 -8.06 2.69 3.63
CA ILE A 48 -8.37 3.76 2.68
C ILE A 48 -7.06 4.21 2.04
N ILE A 49 -7.03 4.28 0.71
CA ILE A 49 -5.90 4.78 -0.08
C ILE A 49 -6.35 6.08 -0.72
N GLU A 50 -5.70 7.18 -0.37
CA GLU A 50 -6.00 8.52 -0.86
C GLU A 50 -4.80 9.06 -1.63
N LYS A 51 -5.06 9.86 -2.67
CA LYS A 51 -4.01 10.69 -3.27
C LYS A 51 -3.62 11.76 -2.27
N GLU A 52 -2.33 12.05 -2.21
CA GLU A 52 -1.82 13.25 -1.55
C GLU A 52 -2.16 14.51 -2.36
#